data_AF-A0A939BCD7-F1
#
_entry.id   AF-A0A939BCD7-F1
#
_cell.length_a   1.000
_cell.length_b   1.000
_cell.length_c   1.000
_cell.angle_alpha   90.00
_cell.angle_beta   90.00
_cell.angle_gamma   90.00
#
_symmetry.space_group_name_H-M   'P 1'
#
loop_
_entity.id
_entity.type
_entity.pdbx_description
1 polymer ?
#
loop_
_entity_poly.entity_id
_entity_poly.type
_entity_poly.pdbx_seq_one_letter_code
_entity_poly.pdbx_strand_id
1 'polypeptide(L)'
;MAEQQSGLDEAVQVGTSAVSHIRSLRTFSLFAKSAKGAAVAGPLGAALSLAIANRHTILKILAALLAIPILAVLFILMLPGLIFGSLTDDTGALNDNDLIQKNLQSANQAIVEVLEECHDEVLAEVNAAIEALPEGDTAVITDPYANMIAVNANQLIAQFCASQEDYKNINTNQLKALIRENKEGLFSYTVSSEEVTVEAEEGSEPVTFIRHTYYIQYAGDTYFSDHVFHLDDEQKELASDYAENLTTFFGGSASGVAVANVSAEVEAYRSTVQRIAAQYGMSDYVELVLAVMMQESGGQGSDPMQASESGYNTRYPRTPGGITDPEYSIECGIQALRAVLTKAGCTGPTDLDRIKLALQGYNFGSAYIDWAMERDGGYTKENAAAYSDMMCSRPGWNYSVYGDKDYVDHVLRYYVIMSTGGNYPANGMQIPLYIQTEYSNIPYGSGSIADCGCGPTAFAMIASYLTDSTITPADAVAWCGNAYYSFGYGTKWSYFQAASDHFGCGTVTTTTDANTVLQSLSQGCPVISSQMPGLFTSGGHFIVLRGVTANGKVLVNDPNDSDQKNYVNRKFDMMTEIHATSRQYWIFPAK
;
A
#
# COMPACT_ATOMS: atom_id res chain seq x y z
N MET A 1 -18.45 12.06 47.06
CA MET A 1 -18.17 13.32 46.37
C MET A 1 -16.71 13.29 45.98
N ALA A 2 -16.45 12.95 44.73
CA ALA A 2 -15.14 12.87 44.12
C ALA A 2 -15.13 13.88 42.98
N GLU A 3 -14.16 14.79 42.98
CA GLU A 3 -13.91 15.72 41.88
C GLU A 3 -12.51 15.47 41.31
N GLN A 4 -12.48 15.45 39.99
CA GLN A 4 -11.37 15.20 39.10
C GLN A 4 -10.34 16.32 39.15
N GLN A 5 -9.05 15.95 39.19
CA GLN A 5 -7.95 16.80 38.73
C GLN A 5 -7.49 16.31 37.35
N SER A 6 -7.32 17.28 36.44
CA SER A 6 -7.15 17.14 35.00
C SER A 6 -5.69 17.03 34.56
N GLY A 7 -5.39 16.02 33.73
CA GLY A 7 -4.73 16.16 32.42
C GLY A 7 -3.29 16.71 32.30
N LEU A 8 -2.63 17.18 33.35
CA LEU A 8 -1.29 17.78 33.28
C LEU A 8 -0.18 16.93 33.93
N ASP A 9 -0.52 15.91 34.71
CA ASP A 9 0.46 15.05 35.39
C ASP A 9 0.95 13.85 34.55
N GLU A 10 0.25 13.47 33.48
CA GLU A 10 0.68 12.36 32.60
C GLU A 10 1.74 12.77 31.57
N ALA A 11 1.87 14.06 31.25
CA ALA A 11 2.92 14.56 30.34
C ALA A 11 4.30 14.65 31.00
N VAL A 12 4.39 14.57 32.34
CA VAL A 12 5.66 14.65 33.09
C VAL A 12 6.31 13.26 33.29
N GLN A 13 5.58 12.18 33.03
CA GLN A 13 6.07 10.82 33.29
C GLN A 13 6.83 10.17 32.12
N VAL A 14 6.76 10.73 30.90
CA VAL A 14 7.52 10.22 29.75
C VAL A 14 8.94 10.80 29.67
N GLY A 15 9.20 11.94 30.35
CA GLY A 15 10.53 12.57 30.40
C GLY A 15 11.50 12.05 31.48
N THR A 16 11.08 11.10 32.32
CA THR A 16 11.85 10.71 33.53
C THR A 16 12.67 9.41 33.38
N SER A 17 12.59 8.68 32.27
CA SER A 17 13.40 7.48 32.03
C SER A 17 14.84 7.78 31.55
N ALA A 18 15.14 9.01 31.10
CA ALA A 18 16.49 9.41 30.67
C ALA A 18 17.40 9.92 31.81
N VAL A 19 16.88 10.15 33.02
CA VAL A 19 17.65 10.75 34.14
C VAL A 19 18.19 9.71 35.14
N SER A 20 17.84 8.42 34.98
CA SER A 20 18.29 7.36 35.89
C SER A 20 19.79 7.02 35.77
N HIS A 21 20.49 7.46 34.71
CA HIS A 21 21.94 7.23 34.54
C HIS A 21 22.86 8.26 35.21
N ILE A 22 22.35 9.37 35.77
CA ILE A 22 23.18 10.43 36.38
C ILE A 22 23.29 10.29 37.92
N ARG A 23 22.70 9.25 38.52
CA ARG A 23 22.72 9.05 39.98
C ARG A 23 23.73 8.05 40.52
N SER A 24 24.72 7.60 39.74
CA SER A 24 25.75 6.66 40.20
C SER A 24 27.07 7.29 40.67
N LEU A 25 27.23 8.62 40.65
CA LEU A 25 28.48 9.29 41.06
C LEU A 25 28.37 10.08 42.37
N ARG A 26 27.79 9.48 43.42
CA ARG A 26 27.94 10.00 44.80
C ARG A 26 28.28 8.91 45.80
N THR A 27 29.54 8.50 45.82
CA THR A 27 30.24 8.28 47.08
C THR A 27 31.75 8.31 46.83
N PHE A 28 32.46 9.35 47.26
CA PHE A 28 33.65 9.18 48.10
C PHE A 28 33.99 10.53 48.76
N SER A 29 34.19 10.43 50.05
CA SER A 29 34.42 11.45 51.05
C SER A 29 35.88 11.95 51.03
N LEU A 30 36.12 13.19 51.45
CA LEU A 30 36.73 13.54 52.75
C LEU A 30 37.36 14.93 52.72
N PHE A 31 37.17 15.59 53.87
CA PHE A 31 37.80 16.83 54.29
C PHE A 31 39.34 16.78 54.29
N ALA A 32 39.92 17.90 53.82
CA ALA A 32 41.10 18.62 54.27
C ALA A 32 42.15 17.94 55.19
N LYS A 33 43.43 18.00 54.77
CA LYS A 33 44.54 18.57 55.59
C LYS A 33 45.79 18.93 54.77
N SER A 34 46.08 20.24 54.73
CA SER A 34 47.38 20.94 54.82
C SER A 34 48.61 20.48 54.02
N ALA A 35 49.10 21.33 53.10
CA ALA A 35 50.35 22.12 53.32
C ALA A 35 50.61 23.17 52.19
N LYS A 36 50.49 24.45 52.59
CA LYS A 36 51.21 25.67 52.16
C LYS A 36 51.55 25.95 50.68
N GLY A 37 50.99 27.04 50.15
CA GLY A 37 51.62 27.85 49.09
C GLY A 37 50.70 28.77 48.29
N ALA A 38 50.39 29.95 48.84
CA ALA A 38 49.91 31.21 48.22
C ALA A 38 48.92 31.20 47.03
N ALA A 39 47.76 31.79 47.28
CA ALA A 39 46.57 31.94 46.43
C ALA A 39 46.72 32.85 45.19
N VAL A 40 46.06 32.43 44.10
CA VAL A 40 45.01 33.23 43.44
C VAL A 40 43.81 32.31 43.26
N ALA A 41 42.95 32.22 44.28
CA ALA A 41 41.78 31.33 44.30
C ALA A 41 40.50 32.12 44.64
N GLY A 42 39.73 32.42 43.60
CA GLY A 42 38.28 32.57 43.68
C GLY A 42 37.62 31.49 42.80
N PRO A 43 36.33 31.17 42.96
CA PRO A 43 35.63 30.16 42.15
C PRO A 43 35.71 30.47 40.64
N LEU A 44 35.87 31.74 40.27
CA LEU A 44 36.13 32.18 38.89
C LEU A 44 37.54 31.84 38.38
N GLY A 45 38.57 31.86 39.23
CA GLY A 45 39.96 31.56 38.84
C GLY A 45 40.19 30.08 38.58
N ALA A 46 39.51 29.20 39.34
CA ALA A 46 39.51 27.75 39.10
C ALA A 46 38.70 27.38 37.83
N ALA A 47 37.60 28.09 37.58
CA ALA A 47 36.80 27.92 36.35
C ALA A 47 37.57 28.38 35.09
N LEU A 48 38.33 29.49 35.17
CA LEU A 48 39.16 29.98 34.06
C LEU A 48 40.38 29.08 33.78
N SER A 49 41.00 28.51 34.81
CA SER A 49 42.12 27.57 34.62
C SER A 49 41.65 26.20 34.11
N LEU A 50 40.46 25.72 34.49
CA LEU A 50 39.80 24.58 33.84
C LEU A 50 39.38 24.89 32.39
N ALA A 51 38.89 26.11 32.13
CA ALA A 51 38.46 26.52 30.79
C ALA A 51 39.61 26.62 29.79
N ILE A 52 40.79 27.04 30.24
CA ILE A 52 42.01 27.10 29.41
C ILE A 52 42.63 25.71 29.23
N ALA A 53 42.61 24.86 30.27
CA ALA A 53 43.11 23.48 30.19
C ALA A 53 42.25 22.59 29.27
N ASN A 54 40.94 22.80 29.24
CA ASN A 54 39.98 22.09 28.39
C ASN A 54 39.43 22.94 27.24
N ARG A 55 40.15 23.97 26.80
CA ARG A 55 39.68 24.90 25.75
C ARG A 55 39.20 24.18 24.50
N HIS A 56 39.87 23.09 24.11
CA HIS A 56 39.48 22.29 22.95
C HIS A 56 38.20 21.49 23.18
N THR A 57 37.94 21.02 24.40
CA THR A 57 36.71 20.31 24.77
C THR A 57 35.54 21.27 24.94
N ILE A 58 35.78 22.45 25.53
CA ILE A 58 34.77 23.50 25.68
C ILE A 58 34.44 24.13 24.32
N LEU A 59 35.42 24.35 23.44
CA LEU A 59 35.17 24.72 22.04
C LEU A 59 34.38 23.64 21.30
N LYS A 60 34.65 22.34 21.53
CA LYS A 60 33.85 21.25 20.95
C LYS A 60 32.42 21.23 21.47
N ILE A 61 32.21 21.51 22.76
CA ILE A 61 30.87 21.59 23.37
C ILE A 61 30.12 22.83 22.90
N LEU A 62 30.77 23.99 22.83
CA LEU A 62 30.19 25.22 22.28
C LEU A 62 29.92 25.09 20.77
N ALA A 63 30.83 24.46 20.03
CA ALA A 63 30.60 24.14 18.62
C ALA A 63 29.46 23.14 18.45
N ALA A 64 29.33 22.13 19.32
CA ALA A 64 28.20 21.20 19.31
C ALA A 64 26.88 21.91 19.66
N LEU A 65 26.87 22.82 20.64
CA LEU A 65 25.70 23.60 21.04
C LEU A 65 25.28 24.64 19.98
N LEU A 66 26.24 25.22 19.24
CA LEU A 66 25.98 26.07 18.07
C LEU A 66 25.63 25.24 16.83
N ALA A 67 26.12 24.01 16.72
CA ALA A 67 25.81 23.11 15.62
C ALA A 67 24.37 22.61 15.68
N ILE A 68 23.78 22.37 16.86
CA ILE A 68 22.39 21.88 16.98
C ILE A 68 21.35 22.79 16.27
N PRO A 69 21.30 24.12 16.50
CA PRO A 69 20.38 25.00 15.78
C PRO A 69 20.74 25.17 14.29
N ILE A 70 22.04 25.12 13.95
CA ILE A 70 22.48 25.14 12.54
C ILE A 70 22.04 23.86 11.82
N LEU A 71 22.10 22.71 12.49
CA LEU A 71 21.66 21.41 11.99
C LEU A 71 20.15 21.41 11.75
N ALA A 72 19.36 22.01 12.67
CA ALA A 72 17.91 22.15 12.49
C ALA A 72 17.54 23.08 11.32
N VAL A 73 18.29 24.16 11.10
CA VAL A 73 18.06 25.06 9.95
C VAL A 73 18.50 24.42 8.63
N LEU A 74 19.66 23.76 8.60
CA LEU A 74 20.12 22.98 7.45
C LEU A 74 19.11 21.87 7.11
N PHE A 75 18.53 21.24 8.12
CA PHE A 75 17.51 20.21 7.95
C PHE A 75 16.21 20.73 7.33
N ILE A 76 15.71 21.90 7.75
CA ILE A 76 14.51 22.51 7.14
C ILE A 76 14.77 22.95 5.69
N LEU A 77 16.00 23.39 5.38
CA LEU A 77 16.43 23.70 4.02
C LEU A 77 16.55 22.45 3.13
N MET A 78 16.52 21.25 3.73
CA MET A 78 16.63 19.97 3.04
C MET A 78 15.28 19.23 2.86
N LEU A 79 14.17 19.95 2.99
CA LEU A 79 12.82 19.43 2.77
C LEU A 79 12.24 19.95 1.44
N PRO A 80 11.50 19.12 0.68
CA PRO A 80 10.92 19.55 -0.59
C PRO A 80 9.96 20.73 -0.42
N GLY A 81 10.29 21.86 -1.03
CA GLY A 81 9.50 23.09 -0.92
C GLY A 81 8.03 22.93 -1.37
N LEU A 82 7.74 21.97 -2.26
CA LEU A 82 6.38 21.69 -2.74
C LEU A 82 5.48 21.14 -1.63
N ILE A 83 6.06 20.50 -0.62
CA ILE A 83 5.35 19.86 0.50
C ILE A 83 5.32 20.80 1.71
N PHE A 84 6.44 21.45 2.02
CA PHE A 84 6.65 22.19 3.28
C PHE A 84 6.59 23.71 3.14
N GLY A 85 6.47 24.22 1.92
CA GLY A 85 6.52 25.65 1.62
C GLY A 85 7.93 26.25 1.75
N SER A 86 8.06 27.53 1.39
CA SER A 86 9.31 28.28 1.55
C SER A 86 9.47 28.82 2.97
N LEU A 87 10.70 28.89 3.47
CA LEU A 87 11.02 29.58 4.74
C LEU A 87 10.68 31.08 4.74
N THR A 88 10.46 31.68 3.56
CA THR A 88 10.07 33.09 3.42
C THR A 88 8.57 33.31 3.52
N ASP A 89 7.76 32.27 3.33
CA ASP A 89 6.31 32.32 3.34
C ASP A 89 5.78 31.44 4.49
N ASP A 90 5.09 32.05 5.46
CA ASP A 90 4.50 31.30 6.57
C ASP A 90 3.24 30.56 6.09
N THR A 91 3.45 29.43 5.43
CA THR A 91 2.39 28.54 4.93
C THR A 91 1.74 27.73 6.06
N GLY A 92 2.34 27.70 7.25
CA GLY A 92 1.93 26.84 8.36
C GLY A 92 2.27 25.35 8.19
N ALA A 93 2.72 24.91 7.01
CA ALA A 93 2.90 23.49 6.69
C ALA A 93 3.90 22.78 7.61
N LEU A 94 5.01 23.43 7.97
CA LEU A 94 6.01 22.88 8.91
C LEU A 94 5.46 22.52 10.30
N ASN A 95 4.27 23.02 10.68
CA ASN A 95 3.62 22.75 11.95
C ASN A 95 2.27 22.04 11.79
N ASP A 96 1.88 21.65 10.57
CA ASP A 96 0.56 21.10 10.25
C ASP A 96 0.71 19.84 9.36
N ASN A 97 0.59 18.68 10.01
CA ASN A 97 0.69 17.38 9.35
C ASN A 97 -0.40 17.15 8.30
N ASP A 98 -1.59 17.73 8.47
CA ASP A 98 -2.69 17.56 7.51
C ASP A 98 -2.40 18.37 6.24
N LEU A 99 -1.82 19.56 6.40
CA LEU A 99 -1.41 20.40 5.27
C LEU A 99 -0.23 19.79 4.49
N ILE A 100 0.75 19.20 5.19
CA ILE A 100 1.85 18.44 4.58
C ILE A 100 1.31 17.29 3.72
N GLN A 101 0.39 16.50 4.28
CA GLN A 101 -0.23 15.38 3.55
C GLN A 101 -1.03 15.85 2.34
N LYS A 102 -1.78 16.94 2.47
CA LYS A 102 -2.55 17.52 1.36
C LYS A 102 -1.66 18.04 0.23
N ASN A 103 -0.54 18.67 0.56
CA ASN A 103 0.42 19.17 -0.42
C ASN A 103 1.07 18.00 -1.18
N LEU A 104 1.44 16.95 -0.46
CA LEU A 104 1.99 15.73 -1.05
C LEU A 104 0.99 15.03 -1.98
N GLN A 105 -0.26 14.88 -1.54
CA GLN A 105 -1.33 14.32 -2.38
C GLN A 105 -1.56 15.15 -3.64
N SER A 106 -1.58 16.48 -3.51
CA SER A 106 -1.79 17.40 -4.64
C SER A 106 -0.65 17.31 -5.65
N ALA A 107 0.58 17.15 -5.18
CA ALA A 107 1.75 16.97 -6.03
C ALA A 107 1.75 15.59 -6.73
N ASN A 108 1.39 14.52 -6.01
CA ASN A 108 1.28 13.18 -6.59
C ASN A 108 0.21 13.14 -7.69
N GLN A 109 -0.97 13.68 -7.41
CA GLN A 109 -2.05 13.75 -8.39
C GLN A 109 -1.62 14.54 -9.62
N ALA A 110 -0.87 15.63 -9.43
CA ALA A 110 -0.37 16.44 -10.53
C ALA A 110 0.59 15.68 -11.45
N ILE A 111 1.43 14.81 -10.90
CA ILE A 111 2.35 13.95 -11.65
C ILE A 111 1.58 12.89 -12.42
N VAL A 112 0.69 12.16 -11.75
CA VAL A 112 -0.09 11.07 -12.36
C VAL A 112 -0.97 11.60 -13.48
N GLU A 113 -1.65 12.73 -13.29
CA GLU A 113 -2.49 13.35 -14.32
C GLU A 113 -1.69 13.65 -15.60
N VAL A 114 -0.47 14.18 -15.50
CA VAL A 114 0.34 14.44 -16.70
C VAL A 114 0.93 13.17 -17.29
N LEU A 115 1.20 12.14 -16.47
CA LEU A 115 1.63 10.84 -16.97
C LEU A 115 0.52 10.12 -17.75
N GLU A 116 -0.72 10.20 -17.27
CA GLU A 116 -1.91 9.71 -17.97
C GLU A 116 -2.10 10.45 -19.29
N GLU A 117 -1.96 11.78 -19.32
CA GLU A 117 -1.98 12.56 -20.56
C GLU A 117 -0.93 12.06 -21.58
N CYS A 118 0.32 11.84 -21.13
CA CYS A 118 1.39 11.34 -21.99
C CYS A 118 1.14 9.91 -22.49
N HIS A 119 0.54 9.06 -21.65
CA HIS A 119 0.19 7.69 -22.00
C HIS A 119 -0.96 7.64 -23.01
N ASP A 120 -2.00 8.44 -22.82
CA ASP A 120 -3.14 8.57 -23.74
C ASP A 120 -2.70 9.02 -25.14
N GLU A 121 -1.72 9.92 -25.22
CA GLU A 121 -1.15 10.35 -26.51
C GLU A 121 -0.48 9.18 -27.25
N VAL A 122 0.31 8.36 -26.57
CA VAL A 122 0.94 7.17 -27.16
C VAL A 122 -0.10 6.12 -27.55
N LEU A 123 -1.16 5.94 -26.76
CA LEU A 123 -2.28 5.08 -27.13
C LEU A 123 -3.01 5.60 -28.38
N ALA A 124 -3.16 6.91 -28.54
CA ALA A 124 -3.74 7.49 -29.75
C ALA A 124 -2.87 7.21 -30.98
N GLU A 125 -1.54 7.27 -30.86
CA GLU A 125 -0.61 6.88 -31.93
C GLU A 125 -0.72 5.39 -32.29
N VAL A 126 -0.79 4.51 -31.28
CA VAL A 126 -0.98 3.06 -31.48
C VAL A 126 -2.31 2.77 -32.18
N ASN A 127 -3.41 3.41 -31.76
CA ASN A 127 -4.71 3.24 -32.40
C ASN A 127 -4.69 3.71 -33.86
N ALA A 128 -4.06 4.85 -34.16
CA ALA A 128 -3.89 5.30 -35.54
C ALA A 128 -3.05 4.31 -36.38
N ALA A 129 -2.04 3.67 -35.78
CA ALA A 129 -1.26 2.63 -36.44
C ALA A 129 -2.08 1.34 -36.69
N ILE A 130 -2.99 0.98 -35.78
CA ILE A 130 -3.91 -0.16 -35.93
C ILE A 130 -4.93 0.11 -37.06
N GLU A 131 -5.48 1.31 -37.15
CA GLU A 131 -6.42 1.69 -38.21
C GLU A 131 -5.77 1.65 -39.61
N ALA A 132 -4.46 1.80 -39.70
CA ALA A 132 -3.69 1.73 -40.94
C ALA A 132 -3.32 0.30 -41.36
N LEU A 133 -3.69 -0.74 -40.60
CA LEU A 133 -3.35 -2.13 -40.90
C LEU A 133 -4.07 -2.66 -42.17
N PRO A 134 -3.46 -3.60 -42.91
CA PRO A 134 -4.10 -4.26 -44.04
C PRO A 134 -5.42 -4.95 -43.67
N GLU A 135 -6.38 -4.96 -44.61
CA GLU A 135 -7.66 -5.64 -44.44
C GLU A 135 -7.46 -7.15 -44.23
N GLY A 136 -7.93 -7.67 -43.09
CA GLY A 136 -7.78 -9.08 -42.69
C GLY A 136 -6.77 -9.33 -41.57
N ASP A 137 -5.92 -8.36 -41.25
CA ASP A 137 -5.01 -8.44 -40.10
C ASP A 137 -5.73 -8.11 -38.78
N THR A 138 -5.15 -8.55 -37.67
CA THR A 138 -5.66 -8.31 -36.31
C THR A 138 -4.61 -7.62 -35.45
N ALA A 139 -5.04 -6.86 -34.45
CA ALA A 139 -4.16 -6.17 -33.51
C ALA A 139 -4.49 -6.50 -32.05
N VAL A 140 -3.46 -6.51 -31.21
CA VAL A 140 -3.56 -6.64 -29.74
C VAL A 140 -2.68 -5.56 -29.12
N ILE A 141 -3.19 -4.86 -28.11
CA ILE A 141 -2.40 -3.92 -27.31
C ILE A 141 -2.07 -4.61 -25.98
N THR A 142 -0.78 -4.66 -25.65
CA THR A 142 -0.27 -5.06 -24.33
C THR A 142 0.18 -3.81 -23.62
N ASP A 143 -0.66 -3.34 -22.70
CA ASP A 143 -0.43 -2.12 -21.95
C ASP A 143 -0.49 -2.40 -20.45
N PRO A 144 0.67 -2.54 -19.77
CA PRO A 144 0.69 -2.79 -18.34
C PRO A 144 0.30 -1.54 -17.53
N TYR A 145 0.18 -0.37 -18.17
CA TYR A 145 -0.10 0.92 -17.53
C TYR A 145 -1.57 1.36 -17.68
N ALA A 146 -2.37 0.65 -18.48
CA ALA A 146 -3.78 0.94 -18.77
C ALA A 146 -4.68 1.11 -17.54
N ASN A 147 -4.29 0.54 -16.40
CA ASN A 147 -5.06 0.58 -15.16
C ASN A 147 -4.43 1.47 -14.08
N MET A 148 -3.11 1.68 -14.15
CA MET A 148 -2.37 2.46 -13.16
C MET A 148 -0.94 2.73 -13.66
N ILE A 149 -0.52 4.00 -13.61
CA ILE A 149 0.87 4.39 -13.78
C ILE A 149 1.48 4.56 -12.38
N ALA A 150 2.24 3.55 -11.94
CA ALA A 150 2.91 3.58 -10.65
C ALA A 150 4.24 4.34 -10.75
N VAL A 151 4.40 5.38 -9.93
CA VAL A 151 5.63 6.16 -9.84
C VAL A 151 6.03 6.41 -8.39
N ASN A 152 7.33 6.54 -8.14
CA ASN A 152 7.85 7.04 -6.88
C ASN A 152 7.66 8.56 -6.83
N ALA A 153 6.45 8.99 -6.47
CA ALA A 153 6.11 10.40 -6.47
C ALA A 153 6.95 11.22 -5.48
N ASN A 154 7.42 10.63 -4.37
CA ASN A 154 8.37 11.29 -3.46
C ASN A 154 9.69 11.62 -4.16
N GLN A 155 10.21 10.66 -4.93
CA GLN A 155 11.43 10.85 -5.72
C GLN A 155 11.22 11.89 -6.82
N LEU A 156 10.08 11.87 -7.52
CA LEU A 156 9.79 12.85 -8.57
C LEU A 156 9.56 14.27 -8.01
N ILE A 157 8.91 14.40 -6.86
CA ILE A 157 8.76 15.68 -6.15
C ILE A 157 10.12 16.19 -5.68
N ALA A 158 10.97 15.31 -5.16
CA ALA A 158 12.31 15.65 -4.72
C ALA A 158 13.19 16.12 -5.90
N GLN A 159 13.17 15.39 -7.01
CA GLN A 159 13.86 15.76 -8.25
C GLN A 159 13.36 17.10 -8.81
N PHE A 160 12.04 17.29 -8.85
CA PHE A 160 11.48 18.57 -9.27
C PHE A 160 11.93 19.71 -8.36
N CYS A 161 11.83 19.56 -7.04
CA CYS A 161 12.26 20.61 -6.11
C CYS A 161 13.77 20.92 -6.25
N ALA A 162 14.61 19.90 -6.44
CA ALA A 162 16.05 20.07 -6.64
C ALA A 162 16.39 20.73 -7.99
N SER A 163 15.53 20.59 -9.01
CA SER A 163 15.72 21.24 -10.32
C SER A 163 15.47 22.76 -10.30
N GLN A 164 14.80 23.29 -9.26
CA GLN A 164 14.37 24.69 -9.23
C GLN A 164 15.39 25.58 -8.51
N GLU A 165 15.91 26.59 -9.21
CA GLU A 165 16.77 27.62 -8.61
C GLU A 165 16.00 28.68 -7.80
N ASP A 166 14.75 28.96 -8.19
CA ASP A 166 13.86 29.92 -7.50
C ASP A 166 12.69 29.18 -6.85
N TYR A 167 12.54 29.34 -5.52
CA TYR A 167 11.49 28.72 -4.73
C TYR A 167 10.08 29.07 -5.21
N LYS A 168 9.89 30.22 -5.89
CA LYS A 168 8.59 30.61 -6.47
C LYS A 168 8.11 29.67 -7.57
N ASN A 169 9.04 28.96 -8.20
CA ASN A 169 8.75 27.99 -9.25
C ASN A 169 8.34 26.64 -8.67
N ILE A 170 8.50 26.41 -7.37
CA ILE A 170 8.14 25.15 -6.71
C ILE A 170 6.61 25.12 -6.46
N ASN A 171 5.86 24.77 -7.50
CA ASN A 171 4.41 24.60 -7.45
C ASN A 171 3.94 23.57 -8.49
N THR A 172 2.72 23.05 -8.31
CA THR A 172 2.18 21.98 -9.15
C THR A 172 1.97 22.38 -10.61
N ASN A 173 1.73 23.66 -10.90
CA ASN A 173 1.57 24.12 -12.29
C ASN A 173 2.89 24.03 -13.05
N GLN A 174 3.99 24.48 -12.44
CA GLN A 174 5.32 24.39 -13.04
C GLN A 174 5.79 22.93 -13.17
N LEU A 175 5.50 22.10 -12.17
CA LEU A 175 5.76 20.65 -12.23
C LEU A 175 5.09 20.02 -13.45
N LYS A 176 3.77 20.24 -13.62
CA LYS A 176 3.04 19.75 -14.79
C LYS A 176 3.59 20.29 -16.10
N ALA A 177 3.93 21.58 -16.16
CA ALA A 177 4.45 22.22 -17.36
C ALA A 177 5.76 21.58 -17.83
N LEU A 178 6.73 21.38 -16.92
CA LEU A 178 8.02 20.78 -17.26
C LEU A 178 7.89 19.34 -17.78
N ILE A 179 7.00 18.54 -17.16
CA ILE A 179 6.76 17.17 -17.61
C ILE A 179 6.17 17.19 -19.03
N ARG A 180 5.19 18.07 -19.30
CA ARG A 180 4.59 18.20 -20.65
C ARG A 180 5.57 18.68 -21.71
N GLU A 181 6.45 19.61 -21.36
CA GLU A 181 7.47 20.15 -22.28
C GLU A 181 8.53 19.12 -22.64
N ASN A 182 8.78 18.14 -21.75
CA ASN A 182 9.83 17.14 -21.91
C ASN A 182 9.26 15.70 -21.94
N LYS A 183 8.03 15.53 -22.44
CA LYS A 183 7.33 14.24 -22.47
C LYS A 183 7.85 13.25 -23.51
N GLU A 184 8.62 13.72 -24.50
CA GLU A 184 9.15 12.85 -25.56
C GLU A 184 9.98 11.71 -24.96
N GLY A 185 9.66 10.47 -25.34
CA GLY A 185 10.36 9.27 -24.85
C GLY A 185 9.92 8.79 -23.46
N LEU A 186 9.04 9.52 -22.77
CA LEU A 186 8.51 9.12 -21.46
C LEU A 186 7.61 7.89 -21.55
N PHE A 187 6.76 7.86 -22.57
CA PHE A 187 6.04 6.68 -23.03
C PHE A 187 6.41 6.38 -24.48
N SER A 188 6.46 5.10 -24.83
CA SER A 188 6.73 4.62 -26.19
C SER A 188 6.04 3.29 -26.44
N TYR A 189 6.07 2.80 -27.68
CA TYR A 189 5.59 1.45 -27.99
C TYR A 189 6.52 0.70 -28.95
N THR A 190 6.45 -0.63 -28.89
CA THR A 190 7.09 -1.54 -29.87
C THR A 190 6.05 -2.47 -30.49
N VAL A 191 6.34 -3.04 -31.67
CA VAL A 191 5.39 -3.90 -32.39
C VAL A 191 6.02 -5.24 -32.75
N SER A 192 5.30 -6.34 -32.52
CA SER A 192 5.65 -7.69 -32.97
C SER A 192 4.52 -8.26 -33.84
N SER A 193 4.85 -8.88 -34.97
CA SER A 193 3.85 -9.43 -35.90
C SER A 193 4.07 -10.94 -36.09
N GLU A 194 2.99 -11.73 -36.09
CA GLU A 194 3.04 -13.18 -36.29
C GLU A 194 1.86 -13.68 -37.14
N GLU A 195 2.08 -14.76 -37.90
CA GLU A 195 1.03 -15.42 -38.66
C GLU A 195 0.28 -16.42 -37.76
N VAL A 196 -1.04 -16.30 -37.69
CA VAL A 196 -1.90 -17.12 -36.84
C VAL A 196 -2.88 -17.88 -37.72
N THR A 197 -2.96 -19.20 -37.54
CA THR A 197 -3.96 -20.07 -38.18
C THR A 197 -4.92 -20.60 -37.12
N VAL A 198 -6.22 -20.39 -37.33
CA VAL A 198 -7.28 -20.85 -36.43
C VAL A 198 -8.04 -21.97 -37.12
N GLU A 199 -8.05 -23.14 -36.47
CA GLU A 199 -8.86 -24.30 -36.86
C GLU A 199 -10.34 -23.99 -36.63
N ALA A 200 -11.20 -24.26 -37.61
CA ALA A 200 -12.63 -24.02 -37.49
C ALA A 200 -13.38 -25.24 -36.91
N GLU A 201 -14.55 -25.02 -36.30
CA GLU A 201 -15.42 -26.10 -35.82
C GLU A 201 -15.84 -27.07 -36.95
N GLU A 202 -16.12 -28.33 -36.59
CA GLU A 202 -16.34 -29.47 -37.50
C GLU A 202 -17.16 -29.09 -38.75
N GLY A 203 -16.46 -28.96 -39.89
CA GLY A 203 -17.05 -28.72 -41.21
C GLY A 203 -16.58 -27.48 -41.96
N SER A 204 -15.63 -26.68 -41.43
CA SER A 204 -15.13 -25.47 -42.11
C SER A 204 -13.60 -25.49 -42.32
N GLU A 205 -13.11 -24.77 -43.34
CA GLU A 205 -11.67 -24.64 -43.62
C GLU A 205 -10.97 -23.69 -42.62
N PRO A 206 -9.70 -23.96 -42.23
CA PRO A 206 -8.95 -23.10 -41.33
C PRO A 206 -8.67 -21.72 -41.94
N VAL A 207 -8.62 -20.69 -41.10
CA VAL A 207 -8.40 -19.29 -41.50
C VAL A 207 -7.04 -18.82 -40.98
N THR A 208 -6.26 -18.18 -41.85
CA THR A 208 -4.94 -17.62 -41.53
C THR A 208 -4.95 -16.10 -41.65
N PHE A 209 -4.39 -15.40 -40.66
CA PHE A 209 -4.25 -13.94 -40.63
C PHE A 209 -2.99 -13.52 -39.87
N ILE A 210 -2.51 -12.27 -40.05
CA ILE A 210 -1.39 -11.73 -39.27
C ILE A 210 -1.93 -11.02 -38.03
N ARG A 211 -1.35 -11.33 -36.87
CA ARG A 211 -1.60 -10.65 -35.59
C ARG A 211 -0.44 -9.73 -35.27
N HIS A 212 -0.73 -8.44 -35.07
CA HIS A 212 0.22 -7.41 -34.64
C HIS A 212 0.01 -7.11 -33.15
N THR A 213 1.02 -7.30 -32.31
CA THR A 213 0.99 -6.99 -30.88
C THR A 213 1.81 -5.74 -30.59
N TYR A 214 1.17 -4.71 -30.06
CA TYR A 214 1.76 -3.44 -29.67
C TYR A 214 2.05 -3.47 -28.16
N TYR A 215 3.29 -3.21 -27.74
CA TYR A 215 3.71 -3.21 -26.33
C TYR A 215 4.01 -1.79 -25.88
N ILE A 216 3.20 -1.27 -24.96
CA ILE A 216 3.41 0.05 -24.35
C ILE A 216 4.57 -0.04 -23.33
N GLN A 217 5.41 0.98 -23.31
CA GLN A 217 6.60 1.07 -22.47
C GLN A 217 6.61 2.43 -21.75
N TYR A 218 6.98 2.42 -20.47
CA TYR A 218 7.24 3.61 -19.66
C TYR A 218 8.73 3.66 -19.32
N ALA A 219 9.36 4.82 -19.50
CA ALA A 219 10.79 4.99 -19.30
C ALA A 219 11.25 4.90 -17.83
N GLY A 220 10.32 5.06 -16.88
CA GLY A 220 10.59 4.94 -15.44
C GLY A 220 11.12 6.21 -14.78
N ASP A 221 11.16 6.21 -13.45
CA ASP A 221 11.42 7.41 -12.64
C ASP A 221 12.87 7.94 -12.75
N THR A 222 13.82 7.11 -13.18
CA THR A 222 15.19 7.55 -13.48
C THR A 222 15.28 8.36 -14.77
N TYR A 223 14.29 8.24 -15.66
CA TYR A 223 14.22 9.05 -16.88
C TYR A 223 13.99 10.53 -16.55
N PHE A 224 13.23 10.80 -15.49
CA PHE A 224 12.88 12.16 -15.08
C PHE A 224 14.08 13.00 -14.70
N SER A 225 15.02 12.46 -13.93
CA SER A 225 16.20 13.21 -13.52
C SER A 225 17.03 13.69 -14.71
N ASP A 226 17.17 12.87 -15.75
CA ASP A 226 18.08 13.16 -16.87
C ASP A 226 17.39 13.88 -18.03
N HIS A 227 16.11 13.59 -18.29
CA HIS A 227 15.43 13.99 -19.53
C HIS A 227 14.24 14.92 -19.30
N VAL A 228 13.66 14.94 -18.10
CA VAL A 228 12.51 15.80 -17.78
C VAL A 228 12.94 17.02 -16.98
N PHE A 229 13.71 16.80 -15.91
CA PHE A 229 14.18 17.84 -15.00
C PHE A 229 15.62 18.27 -15.27
N HIS A 230 16.36 17.54 -16.13
CA HIS A 230 17.73 17.86 -16.56
C HIS A 230 18.69 18.15 -15.40
N LEU A 231 18.64 17.32 -14.35
CA LEU A 231 19.43 17.48 -13.15
C LEU A 231 20.92 17.24 -13.41
N ASP A 232 21.77 18.12 -12.88
CA ASP A 232 23.19 17.83 -12.73
C ASP A 232 23.46 16.87 -11.55
N ASP A 233 24.72 16.47 -11.38
CA ASP A 233 25.12 15.51 -10.35
C ASP A 233 24.88 16.03 -8.92
N GLU A 234 25.05 17.34 -8.69
CA GLU A 234 24.80 17.97 -7.38
C GLU A 234 23.29 18.01 -7.07
N GLN A 235 22.46 18.31 -8.07
CA GLN A 235 21.01 18.31 -7.94
C GLN A 235 20.44 16.89 -7.75
N LYS A 236 21.05 15.86 -8.34
CA LYS A 236 20.67 14.46 -8.11
C LYS A 236 20.96 14.02 -6.68
N GLU A 237 22.11 14.42 -6.13
CA GLU A 237 22.45 14.17 -4.72
C GLU A 237 21.45 14.88 -3.80
N LEU A 238 21.14 16.16 -4.08
CA LEU A 238 20.13 16.91 -3.34
C LEU A 238 18.72 16.28 -3.41
N ALA A 239 18.31 15.79 -4.57
CA ALA A 239 17.04 15.09 -4.74
C ALA A 239 17.00 13.77 -3.95
N SER A 240 18.11 13.03 -3.90
CA SER A 240 18.23 11.82 -3.08
C SER A 240 18.07 12.14 -1.60
N ASP A 241 18.74 13.20 -1.12
CA ASP A 241 18.65 13.65 0.27
C ASP A 241 17.23 14.08 0.65
N TYR A 242 16.55 14.80 -0.25
CA TYR A 242 15.14 15.18 -0.10
C TYR A 242 14.23 13.95 0.02
N ALA A 243 14.43 12.94 -0.82
CA ALA A 243 13.65 11.70 -0.79
C ALA A 243 13.94 10.85 0.47
N GLU A 244 15.19 10.80 0.93
CA GLU A 244 15.59 10.13 2.16
C GLU A 244 14.99 10.81 3.40
N ASN A 245 14.97 12.14 3.43
CA ASN A 245 14.35 12.91 4.51
C ASN A 245 12.84 12.71 4.58
N LEU A 246 12.16 12.68 3.42
CA LEU A 246 10.73 12.35 3.36
C LEU A 246 10.46 10.96 3.96
N THR A 247 11.23 9.96 3.53
CA THR A 247 11.10 8.57 3.98
C THR A 247 11.44 8.43 5.48
N THR A 248 12.44 9.16 5.97
CA THR A 248 12.93 9.06 7.35
C THR A 248 11.98 9.71 8.37
N PHE A 249 11.35 10.85 8.03
CA PHE A 249 10.54 11.62 8.98
C PHE A 249 9.05 11.30 8.96
N PHE A 250 8.53 10.89 7.81
CA PHE A 250 7.13 10.53 7.64
C PHE A 250 6.94 9.00 7.53
N GLY A 251 8.03 8.23 7.63
CA GLY A 251 8.04 6.81 7.28
C GLY A 251 7.68 6.62 5.79
N GLY A 252 7.54 5.37 5.35
CA GLY A 252 6.77 5.06 4.14
C GLY A 252 5.28 5.46 4.21
N SER A 253 4.84 6.25 5.20
CA SER A 253 3.44 6.49 5.56
C SER A 253 2.70 7.50 4.66
N ALA A 254 3.26 7.82 3.49
CA ALA A 254 2.53 8.52 2.43
C ALA A 254 2.11 7.59 1.26
N SER A 255 2.48 6.31 1.32
CA SER A 255 2.05 5.29 0.39
C SER A 255 1.64 4.06 1.18
N GLY A 256 0.36 3.92 1.50
CA GLY A 256 -0.22 2.69 2.06
C GLY A 256 0.45 2.12 3.32
N VAL A 257 -0.17 2.22 4.50
CA VAL A 257 0.30 1.45 5.66
C VAL A 257 0.04 -0.02 5.41
N ALA A 258 1.09 -0.81 5.14
CA ALA A 258 1.00 -2.25 5.26
C ALA A 258 0.70 -2.60 6.72
N VAL A 259 -0.24 -3.52 6.97
CA VAL A 259 -0.69 -3.97 8.29
C VAL A 259 -0.78 -5.49 8.27
N ALA A 260 -0.27 -6.13 9.32
CA ALA A 260 -0.43 -7.56 9.51
C ALA A 260 -1.69 -7.87 10.34
N ASN A 261 -2.56 -8.74 9.84
CA ASN A 261 -3.68 -9.29 10.60
C ASN A 261 -3.31 -10.70 11.09
N VAL A 262 -2.79 -10.79 12.31
CA VAL A 262 -2.15 -12.01 12.84
C VAL A 262 -2.76 -12.47 14.17
N SER A 263 -2.48 -13.71 14.57
CA SER A 263 -2.94 -14.26 15.85
C SER A 263 -2.30 -13.55 17.05
N ALA A 264 -2.90 -13.71 18.24
CA ALA A 264 -2.34 -13.18 19.48
C ALA A 264 -0.96 -13.79 19.81
N GLU A 265 -0.74 -15.04 19.41
CA GLU A 265 0.52 -15.76 19.55
C GLU A 265 1.64 -15.12 18.71
N VAL A 266 1.36 -14.72 17.47
CA VAL A 266 2.31 -13.97 16.62
C VAL A 266 2.50 -12.55 17.14
N GLU A 267 1.39 -11.90 17.53
CA GLU A 267 1.40 -10.52 18.03
C GLU A 267 2.29 -10.36 19.28
N ALA A 268 2.38 -11.39 20.12
CA ALA A 268 3.29 -11.43 21.28
C ALA A 268 4.77 -11.25 20.90
N TYR A 269 5.17 -11.63 19.67
CA TYR A 269 6.52 -11.45 19.17
C TYR A 269 6.78 -10.08 18.54
N ARG A 270 5.77 -9.22 18.36
CA ARG A 270 5.91 -7.93 17.66
C ARG A 270 7.08 -7.08 18.19
N SER A 271 7.20 -6.93 19.50
CA SER A 271 8.28 -6.15 20.10
C SER A 271 9.68 -6.73 19.81
N THR A 272 9.80 -8.06 19.81
CA THR A 272 11.02 -8.78 19.46
C THR A 272 11.33 -8.63 17.96
N VAL A 273 10.32 -8.80 17.11
CA VAL A 273 10.44 -8.61 15.65
C VAL A 273 10.87 -7.19 15.33
N GLN A 274 10.25 -6.16 15.91
CA GLN A 274 10.63 -4.75 15.74
C GLN A 274 12.09 -4.51 16.11
N ARG A 275 12.50 -4.98 17.28
CA ARG A 275 13.87 -4.81 17.78
C ARG A 275 14.89 -5.48 16.86
N ILE A 276 14.64 -6.71 16.41
CA ILE A 276 15.56 -7.46 15.56
C ILE A 276 15.54 -6.91 14.13
N ALA A 277 14.38 -6.60 13.58
CA ALA A 277 14.25 -6.02 12.24
C ALA A 277 15.03 -4.70 12.11
N ALA A 278 14.98 -3.84 13.13
CA ALA A 278 15.76 -2.61 13.17
C ALA A 278 17.28 -2.85 13.05
N GLN A 279 17.81 -3.95 13.59
CA GLN A 279 19.24 -4.28 13.52
C GLN A 279 19.69 -4.62 12.10
N TYR A 280 18.76 -5.03 11.23
CA TYR A 280 19.04 -5.44 9.86
C TYR A 280 18.50 -4.46 8.80
N GLY A 281 18.06 -3.26 9.21
CA GLY A 281 17.47 -2.29 8.28
C GLY A 281 16.13 -2.74 7.69
N MET A 282 15.36 -3.51 8.45
CA MET A 282 14.09 -4.13 8.04
C MET A 282 12.89 -3.53 8.80
N SER A 283 13.04 -2.35 9.40
CA SER A 283 12.01 -1.70 10.24
C SER A 283 10.69 -1.52 9.49
N ASP A 284 10.73 -1.22 8.19
CA ASP A 284 9.54 -0.99 7.36
C ASP A 284 8.79 -2.29 7.02
N TYR A 285 9.43 -3.44 7.20
CA TYR A 285 8.89 -4.76 6.86
C TYR A 285 8.38 -5.53 8.08
N VAL A 286 8.25 -4.90 9.26
CA VAL A 286 7.77 -5.56 10.49
C VAL A 286 6.45 -6.30 10.26
N GLU A 287 5.50 -5.66 9.58
CA GLU A 287 4.20 -6.27 9.29
C GLU A 287 4.34 -7.48 8.34
N LEU A 288 5.25 -7.42 7.37
CA LEU A 288 5.51 -8.53 6.46
C LEU A 288 6.15 -9.71 7.21
N VAL A 289 7.08 -9.42 8.13
CA VAL A 289 7.72 -10.45 8.97
C VAL A 289 6.68 -11.16 9.84
N LEU A 290 5.72 -10.42 10.41
CA LEU A 290 4.64 -11.01 11.21
C LEU A 290 3.69 -11.85 10.35
N ALA A 291 3.36 -11.41 9.12
CA ALA A 291 2.57 -12.19 8.19
C ALA A 291 3.26 -13.50 7.77
N VAL A 292 4.58 -13.46 7.53
CA VAL A 292 5.38 -14.67 7.29
C VAL A 292 5.38 -15.58 8.51
N MET A 293 5.63 -15.07 9.71
CA MET A 293 5.56 -15.85 10.95
C MET A 293 4.19 -16.53 11.16
N MET A 294 3.12 -15.79 10.84
CA MET A 294 1.76 -16.32 10.92
C MET A 294 1.57 -17.52 9.99
N GLN A 295 2.10 -17.44 8.77
CA GLN A 295 2.03 -18.55 7.82
C GLN A 295 2.95 -19.71 8.20
N GLU A 296 4.15 -19.45 8.71
CA GLU A 296 5.14 -20.49 9.02
C GLU A 296 4.75 -21.35 10.22
N SER A 297 4.23 -20.73 11.28
CA SER A 297 3.87 -21.49 12.49
C SER A 297 2.69 -20.94 13.28
N GLY A 298 2.10 -19.82 12.86
CA GLY A 298 1.14 -19.10 13.69
C GLY A 298 1.75 -18.61 15.01
N GLY A 299 3.07 -18.40 15.07
CA GLY A 299 3.80 -18.01 16.28
C GLY A 299 4.03 -19.17 17.26
N GLN A 300 3.73 -20.41 16.88
CA GLN A 300 3.85 -21.58 17.75
C GLN A 300 5.22 -22.24 17.65
N GLY A 301 5.57 -23.02 18.68
CA GLY A 301 6.81 -23.79 18.75
C GLY A 301 8.04 -22.96 19.10
N SER A 302 9.22 -23.56 18.95
CA SER A 302 10.51 -22.93 19.25
C SER A 302 11.21 -22.32 18.03
N ASP A 303 10.65 -22.57 16.84
CA ASP A 303 11.13 -22.05 15.55
C ASP A 303 9.99 -21.31 14.82
N PRO A 304 9.54 -20.15 15.34
CA PRO A 304 8.37 -19.44 14.83
C PRO A 304 8.47 -18.94 13.38
N MET A 305 9.68 -18.74 12.85
CA MET A 305 9.89 -18.38 11.44
C MET A 305 10.22 -19.59 10.54
N GLN A 306 10.16 -20.82 11.09
CA GLN A 306 10.65 -22.06 10.45
C GLN A 306 12.02 -21.89 9.80
N ALA A 307 12.92 -21.14 10.46
CA ALA A 307 14.19 -20.72 9.89
C ALA A 307 15.30 -21.76 10.08
N SER A 308 15.00 -22.95 10.62
CA SER A 308 16.01 -23.98 10.89
C SER A 308 16.81 -24.39 9.66
N GLU A 309 16.16 -24.51 8.50
CA GLU A 309 16.79 -24.94 7.25
C GLU A 309 17.53 -23.80 6.53
N SER A 310 17.39 -22.56 7.03
CA SER A 310 18.00 -21.37 6.46
C SER A 310 19.54 -21.42 6.49
N GLY A 311 20.16 -20.85 5.46
CA GLY A 311 21.61 -20.63 5.41
C GLY A 311 22.14 -19.71 6.53
N TYR A 312 21.27 -18.91 7.14
CA TYR A 312 21.59 -18.02 8.26
C TYR A 312 21.61 -18.72 9.62
N ASN A 313 21.01 -19.92 9.73
CA ASN A 313 21.16 -20.75 10.91
C ASN A 313 22.58 -21.33 10.98
N THR A 314 23.35 -20.87 11.95
CA THR A 314 24.73 -21.28 12.24
C THR A 314 24.87 -21.89 13.64
N ARG A 315 23.82 -21.84 14.47
CA ARG A 315 23.84 -22.30 15.87
C ARG A 315 23.16 -23.65 16.10
N TYR A 316 22.19 -24.02 15.28
CA TYR A 316 21.37 -25.22 15.46
C TYR A 316 21.45 -26.16 14.25
N PRO A 317 21.08 -27.45 14.39
CA PRO A 317 20.98 -28.36 13.24
C PRO A 317 20.06 -27.81 12.15
N ARG A 318 20.49 -27.91 10.89
CA ARG A 318 19.70 -27.52 9.71
C ARG A 318 18.73 -28.62 9.30
N THR A 319 17.81 -28.92 10.19
CA THR A 319 16.72 -29.87 10.00
C THR A 319 15.41 -29.21 10.42
N PRO A 320 14.26 -29.60 9.86
CA PRO A 320 12.97 -29.02 10.24
C PRO A 320 12.77 -28.97 11.76
N GLY A 321 12.46 -27.78 12.31
CA GLY A 321 12.29 -27.55 13.75
C GLY A 321 13.55 -27.71 14.62
N GLY A 322 14.75 -27.62 14.03
CA GLY A 322 16.03 -27.76 14.74
C GLY A 322 16.38 -26.59 15.67
N ILE A 323 15.86 -25.39 15.43
CA ILE A 323 16.03 -24.21 16.30
C ILE A 323 15.14 -24.35 17.53
N THR A 324 15.76 -24.26 18.72
CA THR A 324 15.06 -24.30 20.01
C THR A 324 14.98 -22.94 20.71
N ASP A 325 15.43 -21.88 20.03
CA ASP A 325 15.51 -20.50 20.52
C ASP A 325 14.66 -19.59 19.61
N PRO A 326 13.45 -19.18 20.05
CA PRO A 326 12.53 -18.39 19.25
C PRO A 326 13.11 -17.05 18.78
N GLU A 327 13.89 -16.36 19.61
CA GLU A 327 14.50 -15.08 19.20
C GLU A 327 15.53 -15.31 18.08
N TYR A 328 16.29 -16.40 18.17
CA TYR A 328 17.25 -16.77 17.13
C TYR A 328 16.57 -17.22 15.82
N SER A 329 15.41 -17.90 15.92
CA SER A 329 14.57 -18.20 14.76
C SER A 329 14.13 -16.91 14.06
N ILE A 330 13.67 -15.92 14.83
CA ILE A 330 13.27 -14.60 14.30
C ILE A 330 14.45 -13.89 13.63
N GLU A 331 15.63 -13.92 14.25
CA GLU A 331 16.87 -13.35 13.69
C GLU A 331 17.27 -14.01 12.36
N CYS A 332 17.22 -15.35 12.29
CA CYS A 332 17.51 -16.08 11.06
C CYS A 332 16.46 -15.84 9.97
N GLY A 333 15.18 -15.80 10.34
CA GLY A 333 14.06 -15.54 9.44
C GLY A 333 14.12 -14.14 8.85
N ILE A 334 14.39 -13.11 9.65
CA ILE A 334 14.53 -11.73 9.17
C ILE A 334 15.69 -11.59 8.18
N GLN A 335 16.84 -12.22 8.46
CA GLN A 335 17.96 -12.20 7.53
C GLN A 335 17.65 -12.93 6.22
N ALA A 336 16.98 -14.09 6.29
CA ALA A 336 16.55 -14.83 5.12
C ALA A 336 15.55 -14.01 4.28
N LEU A 337 14.54 -13.41 4.91
CA LEU A 337 13.54 -12.57 4.27
C LEU A 337 14.16 -11.32 3.64
N ARG A 338 15.06 -10.64 4.34
CA ARG A 338 15.82 -9.51 3.80
C ARG A 338 16.61 -9.90 2.54
N ALA A 339 17.26 -11.06 2.56
CA ALA A 339 18.07 -11.50 1.42
C ALA A 339 17.22 -11.72 0.17
N VAL A 340 16.04 -12.32 0.31
CA VAL A 340 15.12 -12.53 -0.81
C VAL A 340 14.43 -11.25 -1.26
N LEU A 341 14.08 -10.33 -0.34
CA LEU A 341 13.55 -9.00 -0.69
C LEU A 341 14.59 -8.19 -1.49
N THR A 342 15.84 -8.19 -1.02
CA THR A 342 16.95 -7.50 -1.71
C THR A 342 17.16 -8.11 -3.09
N LYS A 343 17.17 -9.45 -3.20
CA LYS A 343 17.40 -10.15 -4.46
C LYS A 343 16.24 -9.97 -5.46
N ALA A 344 15.01 -9.87 -4.97
CA ALA A 344 13.85 -9.56 -5.77
C ALA A 344 13.82 -8.09 -6.24
N GLY A 345 14.66 -7.22 -5.66
CA GLY A 345 14.67 -5.80 -5.96
C GLY A 345 13.52 -5.03 -5.32
N CYS A 346 13.04 -5.46 -4.15
CA CYS A 346 11.95 -4.78 -3.44
C CYS A 346 12.34 -3.34 -3.07
N THR A 347 11.44 -2.41 -3.41
CA THR A 347 11.63 -0.97 -3.19
C THR A 347 10.99 -0.46 -1.90
N GLY A 348 10.09 -1.24 -1.30
CA GLY A 348 9.44 -0.89 -0.03
C GLY A 348 8.39 -1.92 0.41
N PRO A 349 7.77 -1.75 1.59
CA PRO A 349 6.76 -2.66 2.11
C PRO A 349 5.46 -2.68 1.29
N THR A 350 5.27 -1.74 0.37
CA THR A 350 4.10 -1.70 -0.50
C THR A 350 4.34 -2.23 -1.91
N ASP A 351 5.58 -2.65 -2.22
CA ASP A 351 5.98 -3.22 -3.50
C ASP A 351 5.51 -4.67 -3.63
N LEU A 352 4.20 -4.86 -3.78
CA LEU A 352 3.59 -6.20 -3.77
C LEU A 352 4.18 -7.12 -4.83
N ASP A 353 4.55 -6.62 -5.99
CA ASP A 353 5.02 -7.48 -7.08
C ASP A 353 6.40 -8.04 -6.79
N ARG A 354 7.32 -7.22 -6.25
CA ARG A 354 8.61 -7.72 -5.77
C ARG A 354 8.49 -8.50 -4.47
N ILE A 355 7.54 -8.15 -3.58
CA ILE A 355 7.27 -8.89 -2.34
C ILE A 355 6.74 -10.29 -2.66
N LYS A 356 5.82 -10.47 -3.61
CA LYS A 356 5.33 -11.80 -4.04
C LYS A 356 6.49 -12.68 -4.51
N LEU A 357 7.39 -12.12 -5.32
CA LEU A 357 8.60 -12.80 -5.80
C LEU A 357 9.54 -13.17 -4.64
N ALA A 358 9.75 -12.25 -3.71
CA ALA A 358 10.58 -12.48 -2.52
C ALA A 358 9.99 -13.54 -1.60
N LEU A 359 8.68 -13.52 -1.35
CA LEU A 359 7.96 -14.50 -0.52
C LEU A 359 8.08 -15.91 -1.10
N GLN A 360 7.87 -16.07 -2.40
CA GLN A 360 8.06 -17.37 -3.01
C GLN A 360 9.55 -17.79 -3.02
N GLY A 361 10.47 -16.83 -3.10
CA GLY A 361 11.90 -17.06 -2.88
C GLY A 361 12.27 -17.43 -1.44
N TYR A 362 11.49 -16.99 -0.44
CA TYR A 362 11.63 -17.43 0.96
C TYR A 362 11.24 -18.91 1.08
N ASN A 363 10.14 -19.30 0.45
CA ASN A 363 9.60 -20.67 0.47
C ASN A 363 10.41 -21.69 -0.34
N PHE A 364 10.76 -21.35 -1.59
CA PHE A 364 11.50 -22.25 -2.51
C PHE A 364 13.02 -22.07 -2.46
N GLY A 365 13.50 -21.09 -1.71
CA GLY A 365 14.89 -20.65 -1.74
C GLY A 365 15.18 -19.67 -2.88
N SER A 366 16.25 -18.90 -2.70
CA SER A 366 16.55 -17.71 -3.51
C SER A 366 16.86 -18.00 -5.00
N ALA A 367 17.09 -19.25 -5.39
CA ALA A 367 17.29 -19.63 -6.79
C ALA A 367 16.00 -19.49 -7.63
N TYR A 368 14.83 -19.59 -7.00
CA TYR A 368 13.55 -19.35 -7.67
C TYR A 368 13.47 -17.92 -8.23
N ILE A 369 14.04 -16.93 -7.52
CA ILE A 369 13.96 -15.52 -7.92
C ILE A 369 14.62 -15.30 -9.29
N ASP A 370 15.84 -15.81 -9.50
CA ASP A 370 16.54 -15.67 -10.78
C ASP A 370 15.76 -16.38 -11.90
N TRP A 371 15.28 -17.60 -11.62
CA TRP A 371 14.54 -18.40 -12.58
C TRP A 371 13.22 -17.74 -13.00
N ALA A 372 12.46 -17.20 -12.05
CA ALA A 372 11.19 -16.53 -12.31
C ALA A 372 11.38 -15.21 -13.05
N MET A 373 12.45 -14.47 -12.71
CA MET A 373 12.84 -13.25 -13.43
C MET A 373 13.23 -13.54 -14.88
N GLU A 374 14.02 -14.59 -15.13
CA GLU A 374 14.44 -14.97 -16.49
C GLU A 374 13.26 -15.48 -17.34
N ARG A 375 12.33 -16.21 -16.72
CA ARG A 375 11.22 -16.85 -17.42
C ARG A 375 10.05 -15.90 -17.69
N ASP A 376 9.62 -15.15 -16.68
CA ASP A 376 8.35 -14.41 -16.70
C ASP A 376 8.49 -12.96 -16.16
N GLY A 377 9.72 -12.47 -15.92
CA GLY A 377 9.96 -11.10 -15.42
C GLY A 377 9.59 -10.87 -13.95
N GLY A 378 9.13 -11.90 -13.23
CA GLY A 378 8.68 -11.79 -11.84
C GLY A 378 7.88 -13.01 -11.37
N TYR A 379 7.15 -12.84 -10.27
CA TYR A 379 6.29 -13.90 -9.73
C TYR A 379 5.01 -14.06 -10.54
N THR A 380 4.65 -15.32 -10.83
CA THR A 380 3.30 -15.72 -11.23
C THR A 380 2.92 -17.01 -10.51
N LYS A 381 1.62 -17.27 -10.34
CA LYS A 381 1.18 -18.55 -9.74
C LYS A 381 1.58 -19.74 -10.62
N GLU A 382 1.50 -19.55 -11.92
CA GLU A 382 1.83 -20.53 -12.94
C GLU A 382 3.31 -20.92 -12.86
N ASN A 383 4.20 -19.94 -12.70
CA ASN A 383 5.63 -20.22 -12.61
C ASN A 383 6.04 -20.79 -11.25
N ALA A 384 5.36 -20.44 -10.16
CA ALA A 384 5.57 -21.08 -8.86
C ALA A 384 5.20 -22.59 -8.94
N ALA A 385 4.07 -22.91 -9.57
CA ALA A 385 3.66 -24.28 -9.82
C ALA A 385 4.66 -25.04 -10.72
N ALA A 386 5.06 -24.43 -11.84
CA ALA A 386 6.02 -25.01 -12.77
C ALA A 386 7.40 -25.22 -12.15
N TYR A 387 7.86 -24.28 -11.32
CA TYR A 387 9.13 -24.43 -10.61
C TYR A 387 9.07 -25.62 -9.66
N SER A 388 8.03 -25.72 -8.84
CA SER A 388 7.83 -26.84 -7.92
C SER A 388 7.81 -28.19 -8.65
N ASP A 389 7.10 -28.29 -9.79
CA ASP A 389 7.06 -29.52 -10.61
C ASP A 389 8.43 -29.86 -11.22
N MET A 390 9.17 -28.84 -11.67
CA MET A 390 10.54 -28.99 -12.14
C MET A 390 11.46 -29.49 -11.02
N MET A 391 11.34 -28.96 -9.79
CA MET A 391 12.11 -29.41 -8.62
C MET A 391 11.82 -30.86 -8.27
N CYS A 392 10.55 -31.26 -8.30
CA CYS A 392 10.12 -32.65 -8.07
C CYS A 392 10.67 -33.63 -9.10
N SER A 393 10.92 -33.18 -10.32
CA SER A 393 11.46 -33.99 -11.41
C SER A 393 12.98 -34.18 -11.33
N ARG A 394 13.67 -33.56 -10.36
CA ARG A 394 15.14 -33.63 -10.23
C ARG A 394 15.60 -35.00 -9.73
N PRO A 395 16.71 -35.54 -10.26
CA PRO A 395 17.30 -36.77 -9.74
C PRO A 395 17.62 -36.65 -8.25
N GLY A 396 17.08 -37.58 -7.45
CA GLY A 396 17.31 -37.65 -6.00
C GLY A 396 16.27 -36.91 -5.13
N TRP A 397 15.27 -36.24 -5.73
CA TRP A 397 14.12 -35.75 -4.98
C TRP A 397 13.04 -36.83 -4.90
N ASN A 398 12.61 -37.19 -3.69
CA ASN A 398 11.70 -38.33 -3.46
C ASN A 398 10.26 -37.92 -3.10
N TYR A 399 9.94 -36.62 -3.18
CA TYR A 399 8.63 -36.09 -2.77
C TYR A 399 7.84 -35.56 -3.96
N SER A 400 6.52 -35.69 -3.91
CA SER A 400 5.58 -35.22 -4.96
C SER A 400 5.34 -33.72 -4.94
N VAL A 401 5.94 -33.01 -3.99
CA VAL A 401 5.83 -31.56 -3.85
C VAL A 401 7.20 -31.00 -3.44
N TYR A 402 7.50 -29.79 -3.92
CA TYR A 402 8.63 -28.97 -3.48
C TYR A 402 8.07 -27.63 -3.00
N GLY A 403 8.26 -27.34 -1.71
CA GLY A 403 7.70 -26.18 -1.02
C GLY A 403 6.17 -26.08 -1.13
N ASP A 404 5.65 -24.86 -1.05
CA ASP A 404 4.23 -24.54 -1.17
C ASP A 404 4.01 -23.66 -2.41
N LYS A 405 3.23 -24.18 -3.37
CA LYS A 405 2.92 -23.49 -4.64
C LYS A 405 2.06 -22.24 -4.43
N ASP A 406 1.28 -22.21 -3.35
CA ASP A 406 0.33 -21.14 -3.03
C ASP A 406 0.85 -20.24 -1.89
N TYR A 407 2.14 -20.34 -1.56
CA TYR A 407 2.74 -19.67 -0.40
C TYR A 407 2.50 -18.16 -0.36
N VAL A 408 2.56 -17.50 -1.52
CA VAL A 408 2.27 -16.08 -1.65
C VAL A 408 0.85 -15.74 -1.21
N ASP A 409 -0.16 -16.45 -1.69
CA ASP A 409 -1.56 -16.26 -1.25
C ASP A 409 -1.75 -16.61 0.23
N HIS A 410 -0.99 -17.59 0.70
CA HIS A 410 -0.99 -18.00 2.10
C HIS A 410 -0.46 -16.91 3.03
N VAL A 411 0.62 -16.22 2.66
CA VAL A 411 1.16 -15.09 3.44
C VAL A 411 0.33 -13.82 3.27
N LEU A 412 -0.02 -13.46 2.03
CA LEU A 412 -0.68 -12.19 1.72
C LEU A 412 -2.10 -12.07 2.29
N ARG A 413 -2.76 -13.18 2.66
CA ARG A 413 -4.02 -13.12 3.43
C ARG A 413 -3.87 -12.40 4.78
N TYR A 414 -2.65 -12.37 5.32
CA TYR A 414 -2.32 -11.72 6.58
C TYR A 414 -1.65 -10.36 6.38
N TYR A 415 -1.30 -9.96 5.15
CA TYR A 415 -0.56 -8.73 4.85
C TYR A 415 -1.39 -7.79 3.98
N VAL A 416 -1.96 -6.75 4.60
CA VAL A 416 -2.90 -5.83 3.96
C VAL A 416 -2.27 -4.47 3.77
N ILE A 417 -2.30 -3.91 2.56
CA ILE A 417 -1.88 -2.53 2.32
C ILE A 417 -3.08 -1.61 2.46
N MET A 418 -3.08 -0.74 3.47
CA MET A 418 -4.12 0.26 3.70
C MET A 418 -3.68 1.62 3.18
N SER A 419 -4.37 2.19 2.20
CA SER A 419 -4.24 3.62 1.91
C SER A 419 -4.75 4.42 3.13
N THR A 420 -3.86 5.08 3.86
CA THR A 420 -4.20 5.95 5.01
C THR A 420 -4.70 7.32 4.55
N GLY A 421 -5.69 7.32 3.67
CA GLY A 421 -6.28 8.53 3.07
C GLY A 421 -7.77 8.69 3.27
N GLY A 422 -8.39 7.91 4.17
CA GLY A 422 -9.80 8.05 4.50
C GLY A 422 -9.99 8.88 5.77
N ASN A 423 -10.83 9.92 5.72
CA ASN A 423 -11.53 10.34 6.93
C ASN A 423 -12.47 9.17 7.26
N TYR A 424 -12.13 8.33 8.24
CA TYR A 424 -12.94 7.17 8.61
C TYR A 424 -13.99 7.61 9.65
N PRO A 425 -15.22 8.01 9.27
CA PRO A 425 -16.27 8.15 10.27
C PRO A 425 -16.43 6.80 10.96
N ALA A 426 -16.64 6.80 12.27
CA ALA A 426 -16.85 5.58 13.07
C ALA A 426 -17.95 4.65 12.50
N ASN A 427 -18.80 5.20 11.61
CA ASN A 427 -19.93 4.56 10.95
C ASN A 427 -19.82 4.50 9.41
N GLY A 428 -18.64 4.66 8.80
CA GLY A 428 -18.50 4.62 7.32
C GLY A 428 -19.28 5.71 6.58
N MET A 429 -19.37 5.58 5.25
CA MET A 429 -20.23 6.43 4.43
C MET A 429 -21.67 6.38 4.96
N GLN A 430 -22.32 7.54 5.05
CA GLN A 430 -23.70 7.66 5.55
C GLN A 430 -24.72 7.24 4.48
N ILE A 431 -24.54 6.03 3.96
CA ILE A 431 -25.43 5.42 2.97
C ILE A 431 -26.71 4.97 3.70
N PRO A 432 -27.90 5.39 3.24
CA PRO A 432 -29.15 4.93 3.84
C PRO A 432 -29.27 3.42 3.70
N LEU A 433 -29.88 2.78 4.70
CA LEU A 433 -30.23 1.36 4.65
C LEU A 433 -31.67 1.23 4.12
N TYR A 434 -31.84 0.51 3.02
CA TYR A 434 -33.14 0.11 2.50
C TYR A 434 -33.28 -1.41 2.60
N ILE A 435 -34.41 -1.85 3.18
CA ILE A 435 -34.72 -3.26 3.37
C ILE A 435 -35.70 -3.69 2.27
N GLN A 436 -35.29 -4.65 1.42
CA GLN A 436 -36.06 -5.03 0.23
C GLN A 436 -37.45 -5.58 0.59
N THR A 437 -37.59 -6.22 1.76
CA THR A 437 -38.85 -6.85 2.20
C THR A 437 -39.95 -5.82 2.51
N GLU A 438 -39.58 -4.56 2.75
CA GLU A 438 -40.52 -3.45 2.94
C GLU A 438 -41.25 -3.06 1.64
N TYR A 439 -40.76 -3.52 0.49
CA TYR A 439 -41.28 -3.21 -0.85
C TYR A 439 -42.02 -4.41 -1.49
N SER A 440 -42.62 -5.29 -0.67
CA SER A 440 -43.33 -6.50 -1.12
C SER A 440 -44.53 -6.26 -2.04
N ASN A 441 -45.05 -5.03 -2.09
CA ASN A 441 -46.15 -4.62 -2.96
C ASN A 441 -45.70 -4.11 -4.34
N ILE A 442 -44.39 -3.96 -4.58
CA ILE A 442 -43.85 -3.45 -5.85
C ILE A 442 -43.41 -4.64 -6.72
N PRO A 443 -44.05 -4.87 -7.88
CA PRO A 443 -43.69 -5.98 -8.76
C PRO A 443 -42.29 -5.83 -9.35
N TYR A 444 -41.51 -6.92 -9.36
CA TYR A 444 -40.23 -7.00 -10.04
C TYR A 444 -39.93 -8.45 -10.43
N GLY A 445 -39.56 -8.67 -11.69
CA GLY A 445 -39.24 -10.00 -12.21
C GLY A 445 -40.40 -10.99 -12.10
N SER A 446 -40.13 -12.14 -11.46
CA SER A 446 -41.12 -13.21 -11.23
C SER A 446 -41.96 -13.01 -9.96
N GLY A 447 -41.76 -11.92 -9.21
CA GLY A 447 -42.44 -11.67 -7.94
C GLY A 447 -42.45 -10.17 -7.62
N SER A 448 -41.93 -9.83 -6.45
CA SER A 448 -41.80 -8.45 -5.96
C SER A 448 -40.34 -8.08 -5.70
N ILE A 449 -40.11 -6.80 -5.35
CA ILE A 449 -38.81 -6.35 -4.82
C ILE A 449 -38.41 -7.17 -3.58
N ALA A 450 -39.38 -7.53 -2.72
CA ALA A 450 -39.09 -8.37 -1.55
C ALA A 450 -38.53 -9.75 -1.93
N ASP A 451 -38.95 -10.32 -3.06
CA ASP A 451 -38.57 -11.67 -3.47
C ASP A 451 -37.23 -11.71 -4.21
N CYS A 452 -36.94 -10.70 -5.03
CA CYS A 452 -35.78 -10.75 -5.95
C CYS A 452 -35.13 -9.39 -6.26
N GLY A 453 -35.45 -8.35 -5.48
CA GLY A 453 -35.04 -6.96 -5.71
C GLY A 453 -33.75 -6.54 -5.00
N CYS A 454 -32.89 -7.46 -4.56
CA CYS A 454 -31.64 -7.12 -3.85
C CYS A 454 -30.73 -6.18 -4.66
N GLY A 455 -30.66 -6.34 -5.99
CA GLY A 455 -29.88 -5.47 -6.89
C GLY A 455 -30.39 -4.02 -6.93
N PRO A 456 -31.65 -3.76 -7.33
CA PRO A 456 -32.25 -2.43 -7.31
C PRO A 456 -32.26 -1.79 -5.92
N THR A 457 -32.43 -2.60 -4.87
CA THR A 457 -32.38 -2.10 -3.48
C THR A 457 -30.96 -1.66 -3.10
N ALA A 458 -29.94 -2.46 -3.44
CA ALA A 458 -28.53 -2.10 -3.22
C ALA A 458 -28.14 -0.83 -4.00
N PHE A 459 -28.56 -0.73 -5.26
CA PHE A 459 -28.32 0.45 -6.07
C PHE A 459 -29.02 1.70 -5.51
N ALA A 460 -30.30 1.60 -5.14
CA ALA A 460 -31.06 2.71 -4.54
C ALA A 460 -30.39 3.31 -3.31
N MET A 461 -29.77 2.46 -2.46
CA MET A 461 -28.97 2.92 -1.31
C MET A 461 -27.80 3.80 -1.76
N ILE A 462 -26.98 3.31 -2.70
CA ILE A 462 -25.81 4.05 -3.21
C ILE A 462 -26.24 5.31 -3.95
N ALA A 463 -27.23 5.21 -4.84
CA ALA A 463 -27.71 6.33 -5.62
C ALA A 463 -28.25 7.45 -4.71
N SER A 464 -28.96 7.09 -3.64
CA SER A 464 -29.45 8.07 -2.67
C SER A 464 -28.31 8.81 -1.96
N TYR A 465 -27.24 8.09 -1.64
CA TYR A 465 -26.06 8.67 -1.01
C TYR A 465 -25.30 9.62 -1.94
N LEU A 466 -25.05 9.19 -3.18
CA LEU A 466 -24.24 9.95 -4.15
C LEU A 466 -24.97 11.18 -4.70
N THR A 467 -26.30 11.11 -4.85
CA THR A 467 -27.10 12.19 -5.47
C THR A 467 -27.71 13.17 -4.47
N ASP A 468 -27.49 12.98 -3.16
CA ASP A 468 -28.16 13.73 -2.09
C ASP A 468 -29.70 13.76 -2.21
N SER A 469 -30.27 12.76 -2.88
CA SER A 469 -31.69 12.68 -3.20
C SER A 469 -32.24 11.34 -2.74
N THR A 470 -33.49 11.30 -2.26
CA THR A 470 -34.13 10.03 -1.90
C THR A 470 -34.50 9.27 -3.16
N ILE A 471 -33.70 8.26 -3.54
CA ILE A 471 -33.98 7.32 -4.62
C ILE A 471 -34.33 5.98 -3.98
N THR A 472 -35.62 5.64 -3.96
CA THR A 472 -36.08 4.40 -3.32
C THR A 472 -35.89 3.19 -4.23
N PRO A 473 -35.92 1.95 -3.70
CA PRO A 473 -35.98 0.73 -4.52
C PRO A 473 -37.15 0.74 -5.52
N ALA A 474 -38.27 1.36 -5.17
CA ALA A 474 -39.41 1.53 -6.08
C ALA A 474 -39.07 2.44 -7.26
N ASP A 475 -38.33 3.53 -7.05
CA ASP A 475 -37.89 4.44 -8.12
C ASP A 475 -36.89 3.75 -9.06
N ALA A 476 -35.93 3.01 -8.48
CA ALA A 476 -34.93 2.24 -9.21
C ALA A 476 -35.57 1.17 -10.11
N VAL A 477 -36.65 0.53 -9.66
CA VAL A 477 -37.45 -0.43 -10.46
C VAL A 477 -38.41 0.26 -11.42
N ALA A 478 -39.00 1.40 -11.04
CA ALA A 478 -39.93 2.13 -11.91
C ALA A 478 -39.25 2.59 -13.21
N TRP A 479 -37.97 2.95 -13.15
CA TRP A 479 -37.17 3.29 -14.32
C TRP A 479 -36.92 2.07 -15.24
N CYS A 480 -36.42 0.96 -14.69
CA CYS A 480 -35.92 -0.15 -15.51
C CYS A 480 -36.99 -1.21 -15.82
N GLY A 481 -38.10 -1.23 -15.08
CA GLY A 481 -39.08 -2.30 -15.09
C GLY A 481 -38.42 -3.66 -14.93
N ASN A 482 -38.65 -4.55 -15.90
CA ASN A 482 -38.04 -5.89 -15.94
C ASN A 482 -36.88 -6.01 -16.94
N ALA A 483 -36.41 -4.92 -17.56
CA ALA A 483 -35.40 -4.99 -18.63
C ALA A 483 -34.08 -5.65 -18.18
N TYR A 484 -33.74 -5.46 -16.90
CA TYR A 484 -32.54 -6.00 -16.27
C TYR A 484 -32.81 -7.18 -15.34
N TYR A 485 -34.03 -7.71 -15.32
CA TYR A 485 -34.32 -8.94 -14.60
C TYR A 485 -33.83 -10.16 -15.39
N SER A 486 -33.28 -11.15 -14.69
CA SER A 486 -32.89 -12.47 -15.19
C SER A 486 -33.60 -13.55 -14.37
N PHE A 487 -34.38 -14.39 -15.07
CA PHE A 487 -35.20 -15.41 -14.43
C PHE A 487 -34.33 -16.39 -13.61
N GLY A 488 -34.64 -16.53 -12.32
CA GLY A 488 -33.89 -17.39 -11.39
C GLY A 488 -32.58 -16.83 -10.86
N TYR A 489 -32.11 -15.69 -11.38
CA TYR A 489 -30.83 -15.07 -10.99
C TYR A 489 -30.97 -13.64 -10.45
N GLY A 490 -32.17 -13.04 -10.53
CA GLY A 490 -32.43 -11.71 -10.01
C GLY A 490 -32.03 -10.62 -11.00
N THR A 491 -31.09 -9.75 -10.64
CA THR A 491 -30.73 -8.56 -11.44
C THR A 491 -29.45 -8.79 -12.23
N LYS A 492 -29.47 -8.47 -13.54
CA LYS A 492 -28.31 -8.58 -14.43
C LYS A 492 -27.20 -7.62 -14.00
N TRP A 493 -25.95 -8.04 -14.18
CA TRP A 493 -24.78 -7.22 -13.84
C TRP A 493 -24.69 -5.91 -14.63
N SER A 494 -25.14 -5.90 -15.88
CA SER A 494 -25.22 -4.69 -16.72
C SER A 494 -26.18 -3.62 -16.18
N TYR A 495 -27.00 -3.96 -15.17
CA TYR A 495 -27.88 -3.01 -14.51
C TYR A 495 -27.12 -1.87 -13.84
N PHE A 496 -26.00 -2.15 -13.15
CA PHE A 496 -25.39 -1.17 -12.25
C PHE A 496 -24.82 0.03 -13.00
N GLN A 497 -24.11 -0.17 -14.12
CA GLN A 497 -23.66 0.94 -14.96
C GLN A 497 -24.85 1.68 -15.57
N ALA A 498 -25.82 0.97 -16.16
CA ALA A 498 -26.96 1.61 -16.81
C ALA A 498 -27.83 2.44 -15.83
N ALA A 499 -28.01 1.93 -14.61
CA ALA A 499 -28.69 2.65 -13.55
C ALA A 499 -27.87 3.87 -13.09
N SER A 500 -26.55 3.70 -12.96
CA SER A 500 -25.63 4.80 -12.64
C SER A 500 -25.73 5.93 -13.66
N ASP A 501 -25.75 5.61 -14.95
CA ASP A 501 -25.90 6.59 -16.05
C ASP A 501 -27.25 7.31 -15.97
N HIS A 502 -28.34 6.59 -15.66
CA HIS A 502 -29.68 7.18 -15.58
C HIS A 502 -29.85 8.13 -14.40
N PHE A 503 -29.38 7.71 -13.21
CA PHE A 503 -29.56 8.47 -11.97
C PHE A 503 -28.43 9.47 -11.70
N GLY A 504 -27.39 9.51 -12.55
CA GLY A 504 -26.29 10.47 -12.44
C GLY A 504 -25.25 10.09 -11.37
N CYS A 505 -25.00 8.80 -11.17
CA CYS A 505 -24.04 8.29 -10.18
C CYS A 505 -22.63 8.04 -10.73
N GLY A 506 -22.36 8.39 -11.99
CA GLY A 506 -21.04 8.32 -12.63
C GLY A 506 -20.63 6.92 -13.14
N THR A 507 -19.35 6.77 -13.49
CA THR A 507 -18.83 5.51 -14.07
C THR A 507 -18.58 4.46 -12.98
N VAL A 508 -19.07 3.24 -13.22
CA VAL A 508 -18.97 2.11 -12.29
C VAL A 508 -17.81 1.21 -12.72
N THR A 509 -16.81 1.07 -11.85
CA THR A 509 -15.66 0.19 -12.08
C THR A 509 -15.96 -1.22 -11.57
N THR A 510 -15.75 -2.22 -12.41
CA THR A 510 -15.90 -3.63 -12.03
C THR A 510 -14.57 -4.25 -11.65
N THR A 511 -14.50 -4.97 -10.52
CA THR A 511 -13.31 -5.74 -10.14
C THR A 511 -13.68 -7.05 -9.43
N THR A 512 -12.76 -8.01 -9.42
CA THR A 512 -12.81 -9.20 -8.57
C THR A 512 -11.77 -9.16 -7.45
N ASP A 513 -10.92 -8.15 -7.39
CA ASP A 513 -9.86 -8.04 -6.39
C ASP A 513 -10.35 -7.34 -5.10
N ALA A 514 -10.26 -8.06 -3.98
CA ALA A 514 -10.64 -7.57 -2.67
C ALA A 514 -9.79 -6.38 -2.19
N ASN A 515 -8.52 -6.29 -2.61
CA ASN A 515 -7.65 -5.19 -2.21
C ASN A 515 -8.04 -3.90 -2.90
N THR A 516 -8.33 -3.95 -4.21
CA THR A 516 -8.92 -2.84 -4.96
C THR A 516 -10.20 -2.33 -4.29
N VAL A 517 -11.04 -3.24 -3.79
CA VAL A 517 -12.27 -2.87 -3.04
C VAL A 517 -11.94 -2.20 -1.72
N LEU A 518 -11.02 -2.72 -0.92
CA LEU A 518 -10.61 -2.11 0.35
C LEU A 518 -10.03 -0.70 0.13
N GLN A 519 -9.19 -0.54 -0.90
CA GLN A 519 -8.65 0.75 -1.30
C GLN A 519 -9.77 1.72 -1.68
N SER A 520 -10.70 1.31 -2.52
CA SER A 520 -11.81 2.15 -2.97
C SER A 520 -12.72 2.56 -1.79
N LEU A 521 -13.03 1.62 -0.89
CA LEU A 521 -13.79 1.91 0.33
C LEU A 521 -13.09 2.91 1.25
N SER A 522 -11.74 2.88 1.31
CA SER A 522 -10.96 3.85 2.07
C SER A 522 -10.99 5.25 1.46
N GLN A 523 -11.22 5.37 0.16
CA GLN A 523 -11.33 6.62 -0.60
C GLN A 523 -12.77 7.18 -0.63
N GLY A 524 -13.72 6.53 0.06
CA GLY A 524 -15.12 6.96 0.07
C GLY A 524 -15.91 6.53 -1.17
N CYS A 525 -15.43 5.55 -1.93
CA CYS A 525 -16.14 4.94 -3.05
C CYS A 525 -17.05 3.82 -2.53
N PRO A 526 -18.38 3.91 -2.66
CA PRO A 526 -19.28 2.85 -2.24
C PRO A 526 -19.25 1.67 -3.22
N VAL A 527 -19.42 0.44 -2.70
CA VAL A 527 -19.25 -0.78 -3.51
C VAL A 527 -20.46 -1.69 -3.37
N ILE A 528 -20.95 -2.24 -4.49
CA ILE A 528 -21.88 -3.37 -4.48
C ILE A 528 -21.08 -4.65 -4.67
N SER A 529 -21.39 -5.67 -3.88
CA SER A 529 -20.77 -6.99 -3.97
C SER A 529 -21.80 -8.07 -4.29
N SER A 530 -21.51 -8.90 -5.30
CA SER A 530 -22.30 -10.10 -5.63
C SER A 530 -21.86 -11.26 -4.75
N GLN A 531 -22.76 -11.79 -3.94
CA GLN A 531 -22.55 -12.89 -2.99
C GLN A 531 -23.13 -14.21 -3.51
N MET A 532 -22.37 -15.28 -3.34
CA MET A 532 -22.79 -16.68 -3.41
C MET A 532 -23.44 -17.14 -2.09
N PRO A 533 -24.04 -18.34 -2.05
CA PRO A 533 -24.50 -18.94 -0.81
C PRO A 533 -23.41 -18.98 0.26
N GLY A 534 -23.73 -18.51 1.46
CA GLY A 534 -22.84 -18.44 2.61
C GLY A 534 -23.40 -17.51 3.70
N LEU A 535 -22.55 -16.65 4.27
CA LEU A 535 -22.90 -15.82 5.42
C LEU A 535 -24.12 -14.92 5.18
N PHE A 536 -24.19 -14.28 4.00
CA PHE A 536 -25.21 -13.27 3.71
C PHE A 536 -26.54 -13.84 3.20
N THR A 537 -26.51 -15.04 2.61
CA THR A 537 -27.63 -15.59 1.84
C THR A 537 -27.49 -17.10 1.62
N SER A 538 -28.59 -17.80 1.36
CA SER A 538 -28.58 -19.19 0.89
C SER A 538 -28.58 -19.33 -0.65
N GLY A 539 -28.72 -18.21 -1.37
CA GLY A 539 -28.75 -18.12 -2.84
C GLY A 539 -27.77 -17.07 -3.37
N GLY A 540 -28.00 -16.54 -4.58
CA GLY A 540 -27.30 -15.33 -5.05
C GLY A 540 -27.86 -14.08 -4.36
N HIS A 541 -27.01 -13.11 -4.00
CA HIS A 541 -27.44 -11.88 -3.33
C HIS A 541 -26.53 -10.69 -3.63
N PHE A 542 -27.03 -9.46 -3.51
CA PHE A 542 -26.21 -8.25 -3.60
C PHE A 542 -26.21 -7.53 -2.25
N ILE A 543 -25.03 -7.10 -1.80
CA ILE A 543 -24.85 -6.30 -0.58
C ILE A 543 -24.08 -5.02 -0.90
N VAL A 544 -24.24 -3.99 -0.06
CA VAL A 544 -23.49 -2.74 -0.18
C VAL A 544 -22.38 -2.71 0.87
N LEU A 545 -21.15 -2.49 0.44
CA LEU A 545 -20.01 -2.18 1.29
C LEU A 545 -19.91 -0.65 1.40
N ARG A 546 -20.00 -0.14 2.64
CA ARG A 546 -20.14 1.29 2.92
C ARG A 546 -18.94 1.91 3.65
N GLY A 547 -17.83 1.19 3.71
CA GLY A 547 -16.57 1.71 4.20
C GLY A 547 -15.71 0.65 4.86
N VAL A 548 -14.51 1.05 5.23
CA VAL A 548 -13.56 0.27 6.01
C VAL A 548 -13.24 1.02 7.30
N THR A 549 -13.09 0.30 8.42
CA THR A 549 -12.70 0.85 9.71
C THR A 549 -11.17 0.97 9.81
N ALA A 550 -10.68 1.77 10.76
CA ALA A 550 -9.24 1.93 10.98
C ALA A 550 -8.47 0.62 11.25
N ASN A 551 -9.15 -0.44 11.71
CA ASN A 551 -8.58 -1.77 11.91
C ASN A 551 -8.88 -2.75 10.74
N GLY A 552 -9.18 -2.24 9.54
CA GLY A 552 -9.32 -3.04 8.33
C GLY A 552 -10.60 -3.86 8.21
N LYS A 553 -11.63 -3.60 9.02
CA LYS A 553 -12.92 -4.30 8.93
C LYS A 553 -13.90 -3.54 8.05
N VAL A 554 -14.71 -4.27 7.30
CA VAL A 554 -15.66 -3.71 6.34
C VAL A 554 -17.03 -3.51 6.99
N LEU A 555 -17.66 -2.39 6.67
CA LEU A 555 -19.00 -2.04 7.08
C LEU A 555 -19.98 -2.36 5.94
N VAL A 556 -21.11 -2.98 6.27
CA VAL A 556 -22.07 -3.50 5.27
C VAL A 556 -23.47 -2.95 5.51
N ASN A 557 -24.17 -2.62 4.42
CA ASN A 557 -25.62 -2.51 4.36
C ASN A 557 -26.16 -3.68 3.54
N ASP A 558 -26.85 -4.62 4.19
CA ASP A 558 -27.48 -5.78 3.55
C ASP A 558 -28.95 -5.43 3.21
N PRO A 559 -29.38 -5.48 1.92
CA PRO A 559 -30.78 -5.29 1.54
C PRO A 559 -31.75 -6.26 2.21
N ASN A 560 -31.26 -7.38 2.73
CA ASN A 560 -32.02 -8.40 3.44
C ASN A 560 -31.64 -8.45 4.93
N ASP A 561 -31.18 -7.33 5.51
CA ASP A 561 -30.93 -7.22 6.95
C ASP A 561 -32.25 -7.29 7.75
N SER A 562 -32.13 -7.61 9.04
CA SER A 562 -33.24 -7.69 9.99
C SER A 562 -32.72 -7.57 11.41
N ASP A 563 -33.59 -7.35 12.40
CA ASP A 563 -33.19 -7.31 13.82
C ASP A 563 -32.41 -8.56 14.27
N GLN A 564 -32.69 -9.72 13.65
CA GLN A 564 -31.99 -10.97 13.95
C GLN A 564 -30.60 -11.04 13.31
N LYS A 565 -30.43 -10.56 12.07
CA LYS A 565 -29.13 -10.50 11.39
C LYS A 565 -28.27 -9.38 11.97
N ASN A 566 -28.83 -8.18 12.04
CA ASN A 566 -28.23 -6.95 12.53
C ASN A 566 -26.85 -6.67 11.91
N TYR A 567 -26.71 -6.93 10.61
CA TYR A 567 -25.45 -6.80 9.88
C TYR A 567 -25.02 -5.36 9.72
N VAL A 568 -25.97 -4.40 9.71
CA VAL A 568 -25.66 -2.97 9.73
C VAL A 568 -24.78 -2.55 10.92
N ASN A 569 -24.85 -3.24 12.07
CA ASN A 569 -24.05 -2.92 13.25
C ASN A 569 -22.82 -3.82 13.41
N ARG A 570 -22.61 -4.78 12.51
CA ARG A 570 -21.49 -5.72 12.55
C ARG A 570 -20.35 -5.26 11.63
N LYS A 571 -19.12 -5.51 12.07
CA LYS A 571 -17.89 -5.30 11.30
C LYS A 571 -17.42 -6.64 10.74
N PHE A 572 -17.10 -6.70 9.47
CA PHE A 572 -16.79 -7.95 8.75
C PHE A 572 -15.33 -7.99 8.33
N ASP A 573 -14.76 -9.18 8.30
CA ASP A 573 -13.48 -9.42 7.65
C ASP A 573 -13.63 -9.46 6.13
N MET A 574 -12.80 -8.70 5.41
CA MET A 574 -12.92 -8.63 3.95
C MET A 574 -12.64 -9.98 3.31
N MET A 575 -11.58 -10.67 3.71
CA MET A 575 -11.13 -11.87 3.00
C MET A 575 -11.93 -13.10 3.38
N THR A 576 -12.13 -13.30 4.69
CA THR A 576 -12.71 -14.55 5.22
C THR A 576 -14.23 -14.55 5.25
N GLU A 577 -14.90 -13.39 5.23
CA GLU A 577 -16.35 -13.30 5.35
C GLU A 577 -17.04 -12.71 4.13
N ILE A 578 -16.48 -11.65 3.53
CA ILE A 578 -17.08 -11.01 2.34
C ILE A 578 -16.55 -11.66 1.06
N HIS A 579 -15.25 -11.61 0.85
CA HIS A 579 -14.60 -12.07 -0.37
C HIS A 579 -14.73 -13.58 -0.56
N ALA A 580 -14.75 -14.34 0.53
CA ALA A 580 -14.97 -15.79 0.53
C ALA A 580 -16.19 -16.24 -0.29
N THR A 581 -17.23 -15.41 -0.39
CA THR A 581 -18.42 -15.70 -1.19
C THR A 581 -18.66 -14.69 -2.31
N SER A 582 -17.74 -13.76 -2.56
CA SER A 582 -17.91 -12.73 -3.58
C SER A 582 -17.57 -13.25 -4.98
N ARG A 583 -18.38 -12.90 -5.98
CA ARG A 583 -18.10 -13.19 -7.40
C ARG A 583 -17.59 -11.99 -8.19
N GLN A 584 -18.05 -10.79 -7.81
CA GLN A 584 -17.84 -9.57 -8.57
C GLN A 584 -18.17 -8.37 -7.67
N TYR A 585 -17.43 -7.28 -7.87
CA TYR A 585 -17.69 -5.99 -7.24
C TYR A 585 -17.97 -4.92 -8.31
N TRP A 586 -18.81 -3.95 -7.92
CA TRP A 586 -19.10 -2.72 -8.66
C TRP A 586 -18.79 -1.54 -7.76
N ILE A 587 -17.75 -0.79 -8.11
CA ILE A 587 -17.24 0.34 -7.37
C ILE A 587 -17.81 1.59 -8.02
N PHE A 588 -18.56 2.35 -7.25
CA PHE A 588 -19.13 3.63 -7.65
C PHE A 588 -18.15 4.75 -7.25
N PRO A 589 -18.13 5.88 -7.98
CA PRO A 589 -17.23 6.98 -7.64
C PRO A 589 -17.53 7.53 -6.25
N ALA A 590 -16.53 8.14 -5.64
CA ALA A 590 -16.72 8.90 -4.41
C ALA A 590 -17.68 10.08 -4.64
N LYS A 591 -18.35 10.49 -3.56
CA LYS A 591 -19.32 11.58 -3.55
C LYS A 591 -18.69 12.95 -3.81
#